data_AF-A0A958B541-F1
#
_entry.id   AF-A0A958B541-F1
#
_cell.length_a   1.000
_cell.length_b   1.000
_cell.length_c   1.000
_cell.angle_alpha   90.00
_cell.angle_beta   90.00
_cell.angle_gamma   90.00
#
_symmetry.space_group_name_H-M   'P 1'
#
loop_
_entity.id
_entity.type
_entity.pdbx_description
1 polymer ?
#
loop_
_entity_poly.entity_id
_entity_poly.type
_entity_poly.pdbx_seq_one_letter_code
_entity_poly.pdbx_strand_id
1 'polypeptide(L)' 'MPDDLLQTKLHVPRLRPFLVPRPHLIKALNQGLAGKLTLISAPAGFGKTTLVSSWIDTLQTENATLPPLPTQIAWLSLD' A
#
# COMPACT_ATOMS: atom_id res chain seq x y z
N MET A 1 28.58 -4.15 11.10
CA MET A 1 27.52 -5.03 10.55
C MET A 1 26.40 -4.09 10.16
N PRO A 2 25.95 -4.03 8.90
CA PRO A 2 24.79 -3.21 8.58
C PRO A 2 23.63 -3.73 9.45
N ASP A 3 22.95 -2.82 10.14
CA ASP A 3 21.91 -3.14 11.11
C ASP A 3 20.93 -4.17 10.53
N ASP A 4 20.73 -5.25 11.29
CA ASP A 4 19.94 -6.40 10.90
C ASP A 4 18.50 -5.93 10.63
N LEU A 5 18.16 -5.69 9.35
CA LEU A 5 16.86 -5.17 8.97
C LEU A 5 15.78 -6.18 9.39
N LEU A 6 14.90 -5.76 10.29
CA LEU A 6 13.79 -6.59 10.74
C LEU A 6 12.92 -6.97 9.54
N GLN A 7 12.85 -8.26 9.20
CA GLN A 7 12.11 -8.72 8.02
C GLN A 7 10.64 -8.29 8.01
N THR A 8 10.03 -8.12 9.18
CA THR A 8 8.64 -7.64 9.33
C THR A 8 8.45 -6.20 8.85
N LYS A 9 9.53 -5.40 8.76
CA LYS A 9 9.52 -4.03 8.23
C LYS A 9 9.59 -3.96 6.71
N LEU A 10 9.85 -5.10 6.04
CA LEU A 10 10.01 -5.22 4.59
C LEU A 10 8.79 -5.86 3.90
N HIS A 11 7.80 -6.31 4.67
CA HIS A 11 6.63 -6.99 4.14
C HIS A 11 5.37 -6.14 4.29
N VAL A 12 4.55 -6.12 3.23
CA VAL A 12 3.22 -5.50 3.27
C VAL A 12 2.37 -6.24 4.31
N PRO A 13 1.76 -5.55 5.29
CA PRO A 13 0.89 -6.20 6.26
C PRO A 13 -0.30 -6.85 5.59
N ARG A 14 -0.62 -8.08 6.00
CA ARG A 14 -1.79 -8.83 5.49
C ARG A 14 -3.07 -8.05 5.75
N LEU A 15 -3.93 -7.98 4.73
CA LEU A 15 -5.27 -7.44 4.87
C LEU A 15 -6.13 -8.33 5.75
N ARG A 16 -6.89 -7.72 6.65
CA ARG A 16 -7.88 -8.45 7.46
C ARG A 16 -9.13 -8.71 6.62
N PRO A 17 -9.80 -9.86 6.79
CA PRO A 17 -11.11 -10.07 6.17
C PRO A 17 -12.12 -9.04 6.71
N PHE A 18 -13.10 -8.65 5.88
CA PHE A 18 -14.19 -7.71 6.19
C PHE A 18 -13.79 -6.22 6.32
N LEU A 19 -13.03 -5.71 5.35
CA LEU A 19 -12.74 -4.28 5.25
C LEU A 19 -13.92 -3.50 4.68
N VAL A 20 -14.19 -2.32 5.25
CA VAL A 20 -15.13 -1.37 4.65
C VAL A 20 -14.49 -0.80 3.37
N PRO A 21 -15.12 -0.96 2.19
CA PRO A 21 -14.57 -0.43 0.95
C PRO A 21 -14.45 1.10 1.00
N ARG A 22 -13.30 1.63 0.58
CA ARG A 22 -13.04 3.08 0.48
C ARG A 22 -12.59 3.48 -0.92
N PRO A 23 -13.42 3.27 -1.97
CA PRO A 23 -13.02 3.45 -3.37
C PRO A 23 -12.56 4.87 -3.71
N HIS A 24 -13.10 5.90 -3.04
CA HIS A 24 -12.67 7.28 -3.22
C HIS A 24 -11.22 7.53 -2.76
N LEU A 25 -10.77 6.89 -1.69
CA LEU A 25 -9.39 7.00 -1.22
C LEU A 25 -8.42 6.21 -2.12
N ILE A 26 -8.85 5.04 -2.60
CA ILE A 26 -8.08 4.27 -3.59
C ILE A 26 -7.85 5.10 -4.86
N LYS A 27 -8.90 5.75 -5.36
CA LYS A 27 -8.80 6.65 -6.51
C LYS A 27 -7.83 7.82 -6.25
N ALA A 28 -7.85 8.41 -5.06
CA ALA A 28 -6.93 9.47 -4.68
C ALA A 28 -5.46 8.98 -4.64
N LEU A 29 -5.21 7.75 -4.17
CA LEU A 29 -3.87 7.14 -4.20
C LEU A 29 -3.40 6.87 -5.63
N ASN A 30 -4.30 6.37 -6.51
CA ASN A 30 -3.99 6.19 -7.93
C ASN A 30 -3.62 7.51 -8.61
N GLN A 31 -4.30 8.62 -8.29
CA GLN A 31 -3.92 9.95 -8.78
C GLN A 31 -2.55 10.40 -8.24
N GLY A 32 -2.24 10.03 -6.99
CA GLY A 32 -0.96 10.31 -6.36
C GLY A 32 0.25 9.63 -7.04
N LEU A 33 0.05 8.54 -7.79
CA LEU A 33 1.11 7.89 -8.58
C LEU A 33 1.67 8.78 -9.69
N ALA A 34 0.94 9.81 -10.11
CA ALA A 34 1.46 10.79 -11.07
C ALA A 34 2.58 11.66 -10.47
N GLY A 35 2.65 11.76 -9.14
CA GLY A 35 3.68 12.49 -8.41
C GLY A 35 4.84 11.59 -7.95
N LYS A 36 5.97 12.21 -7.62
CA LYS A 36 7.13 11.51 -7.05
C LYS A 36 6.93 11.06 -5.60
N LEU A 37 5.96 11.64 -4.90
CA LEU A 37 5.68 11.40 -3.48
C LEU A 37 4.19 11.60 -3.19
N THR A 38 3.60 10.66 -2.47
CA THR A 38 2.24 10.77 -1.91
C THR A 38 2.31 10.67 -0.39
N LEU A 39 1.80 11.67 0.32
CA LEU A 39 1.73 11.70 1.79
C LEU A 39 0.32 11.33 2.27
N ILE A 40 0.23 10.36 3.18
CA ILE A 40 -1.02 9.96 3.82
C ILE A 40 -0.99 10.41 5.28
N SER A 41 -1.83 11.38 5.63
CA SER A 41 -1.97 11.89 7.00
C SER A 41 -3.34 11.52 7.59
N ALA A 42 -3.32 10.98 8.80
CA ALA A 42 -4.51 10.71 9.61
C ALA A 42 -4.08 10.43 11.07
N PRO A 43 -4.96 10.58 12.07
CA PRO A 43 -4.63 10.24 13.45
C PRO A 43 -4.31 8.75 13.65
N ALA A 44 -3.83 8.40 14.85
CA ALA A 44 -3.61 7.00 15.22
C ALA A 44 -4.92 6.21 15.17
N GLY A 45 -4.87 4.96 14.70
CA GLY A 45 -6.05 4.09 14.60
C GLY A 45 -6.96 4.31 13.37
N PHE A 46 -6.75 5.33 12.54
CA PHE A 46 -7.61 5.63 11.38
C PHE A 46 -7.47 4.68 10.18
N GLY A 47 -6.56 3.71 10.27
CA GLY A 47 -6.36 2.69 9.24
C GLY A 47 -5.49 3.14 8.06
N LYS A 48 -4.50 4.03 8.27
CA LYS A 48 -3.54 4.44 7.22
C LYS A 48 -2.85 3.25 6.58
N THR A 49 -2.25 2.38 7.38
CA THR A 49 -1.58 1.16 6.93
C THR A 49 -2.56 0.24 6.20
N THR A 50 -3.77 0.10 6.73
CA THR A 50 -4.84 -0.69 6.11
C THR A 50 -5.24 -0.16 4.74
N LEU A 51 -5.34 1.15 4.58
CA LEU A 51 -5.65 1.80 3.30
C LEU A 51 -4.55 1.50 2.26
N VAL A 52 -3.27 1.62 2.63
CA VAL A 52 -2.16 1.34 1.71
C VAL A 52 -2.11 -0.15 1.34
N SER A 53 -2.26 -1.05 2.30
CA SER A 53 -2.34 -2.49 2.01
C SER A 53 -3.51 -2.81 1.07
N SER A 54 -4.67 -2.18 1.27
CA SER A 54 -5.86 -2.39 0.42
C SER A 54 -5.63 -1.87 -1.00
N TRP A 55 -4.89 -0.78 -1.13
CA TRP A 55 -4.53 -0.22 -2.42
C TRP A 55 -3.53 -1.10 -3.18
N ILE A 56 -2.52 -1.64 -2.50
CA ILE A 56 -1.58 -2.60 -3.09
C ILE A 56 -2.32 -3.83 -3.65
N ASP A 57 -3.30 -4.36 -2.90
CA ASP A 57 -4.14 -5.49 -3.33
C ASP A 57 -4.98 -5.15 -4.57
N THR A 58 -5.53 -3.92 -4.65
CA THR A 58 -6.23 -3.46 -5.87
C THR A 58 -5.29 -3.37 -7.08
N LEU A 59 -4.06 -2.87 -6.90
CA LEU A 59 -3.07 -2.80 -7.97
C LEU A 59 -2.64 -4.20 -8.46
N GLN A 60 -2.57 -5.17 -7.57
CA GLN A 60 -2.25 -6.56 -7.93
C GLN A 60 -3.40 -7.24 -8.67
N THR A 61 -4.64 -6.96 -8.27
CA THR A 61 -5.85 -7.53 -8.88
C THR A 61 -6.15 -6.92 -10.25
N GLU A 62 -6.00 -5.61 -10.42
CA GLU A 62 -6.24 -4.90 -11.71
C GLU A 62 -5.26 -5.34 -12.80
N ASN A 63 -4.03 -5.65 -12.43
CA ASN A 63 -2.97 -6.18 -13.30
C ASN A 63 -3.21 -7.61 -13.81
N ALA A 64 -4.26 -8.31 -13.35
CA ALA A 64 -4.58 -9.66 -13.83
C ALA A 64 -5.29 -9.68 -15.20
N THR A 65 -5.72 -8.53 -15.73
CA THR A 65 -6.66 -8.46 -16.87
C THR A 65 -6.00 -8.21 -18.25
N LEU A 66 -4.74 -7.80 -18.29
CA LEU A 66 -3.89 -7.57 -19.48
C LEU A 66 -2.44 -7.86 -19.08
N PRO A 67 -1.48 -8.17 -19.99
CA PRO A 67 -0.11 -8.49 -19.58
C PRO A 67 0.47 -7.32 -18.76
N PRO A 68 0.67 -7.49 -17.45
CA PRO A 68 0.97 -6.35 -16.60
C PRO A 68 2.43 -5.99 -16.76
N LEU A 69 2.72 -4.70 -16.96
CA LEU A 69 4.01 -4.16 -16.55
C LEU A 69 4.08 -4.38 -15.03
N PRO A 70 5.08 -5.11 -14.52
CA PRO A 70 5.13 -5.43 -13.09
C PRO A 70 5.29 -4.11 -12.32
N THR A 71 4.23 -3.67 -11.67
CA THR A 71 4.32 -2.61 -10.67
C THR A 71 5.06 -3.24 -9.49
N GLN A 72 6.37 -3.04 -9.42
CA GLN A 72 7.18 -3.54 -8.32
C GLN A 72 6.86 -2.70 -7.08
N ILE A 73 6.40 -3.37 -6.03
CA ILE A 73 6.00 -2.74 -4.77
C ILE A 73 7.00 -3.16 -3.70
N ALA A 74 7.59 -2.18 -3.03
CA ALA A 74 8.43 -2.39 -1.86
C ALA A 74 7.78 -1.72 -0.65
N TRP A 75 7.93 -2.34 0.52
CA TRP A 75 7.44 -1.79 1.78
C TRP A 75 8.62 -1.50 2.70
N LEU A 76 8.63 -0.30 3.29
CA LEU A 76 9.59 0.08 4.31
C LEU A 76 8.87 0.85 5.41
N SER A 77 8.89 0.32 6.62
CA SER A 77 8.43 1.04 7.81
C SER A 77 9.62 1.72 8.46
N LEU A 78 9.51 3.04 8.65
CA LEU A 78 10.48 3.86 9.37
C LEU A 78 9.93 4.05 10.78
N ASP A 79 10.57 3.41 11.76
CA ASP A 79 10.30 3.61 13.19
C ASP A 79 11.27 4.65 13.76
#